data_AF-A0A7L2XB30-F1
#
_entry.id   AF-A0A7L2XB30-F1
#
_cell.length_a   1.000
_cell.length_b   1.000
_cell.length_c   1.000
_cell.angle_alpha   90.00
_cell.angle_beta   90.00
_cell.angle_gamma   90.00
#
_symmetry.space_group_name_H-M   'P 1'
#
loop_
_entity.id
_entity.type
_entity.pdbx_description
1 polymer ?
#
loop_
_entity_poly.entity_id
_entity_poly.type
_entity_poly.pdbx_seq_one_letter_code
_entity_poly.pdbx_strand_id
1 'polypeptide(L)'
;QTAFPLIDSIDPHGFVSYRLFRDATRYMDGHHVKDISCLNRDPARVVVVDWRRDSFRLQPYNGLALPRWDGASEDRALYDLAAFLKIRGGEGAGDTRRGHPEGTPGSPLSRFWRFSPQKEEQQRRAELAQGKQPTGAFLGSLAGRLWPRSKQQ
;
A
#
# COMPACT_ATOMS: atom_id res chain seq x y z
N GLN A 1 17.62 4.08 -19.13
CA GLN A 1 16.32 4.63 -19.56
C GLN A 1 15.65 3.57 -20.43
N THR A 2 14.56 2.96 -19.95
CA THR A 2 13.92 1.79 -20.61
C THR A 2 12.40 1.82 -20.55
N ALA A 3 11.78 2.82 -19.91
CA ALA A 3 10.34 2.82 -19.66
C ALA A 3 9.49 3.27 -20.86
N PHE A 4 9.99 4.19 -21.69
CA PHE A 4 9.23 4.72 -22.82
C PHE A 4 8.79 3.64 -23.83
N PRO A 5 9.70 2.78 -24.37
CA PRO A 5 9.31 1.76 -25.33
C PRO A 5 8.28 0.76 -24.77
N LEU A 6 8.39 0.44 -23.47
CA LEU A 6 7.44 -0.45 -22.81
C LEU A 6 6.05 0.20 -22.70
N ILE A 7 5.98 1.47 -22.29
CA ILE A 7 4.71 2.19 -22.22
C ILE A 7 4.09 2.31 -23.61
N ASP A 8 4.89 2.63 -24.63
CA ASP A 8 4.39 2.75 -26.01
C ASP A 8 3.85 1.42 -26.56
N SER A 9 4.40 0.28 -26.12
CA SER A 9 3.87 -1.05 -26.46
C SER A 9 2.56 -1.39 -25.75
N ILE A 10 2.34 -0.86 -24.54
CA ILE A 10 1.14 -1.13 -23.72
C ILE A 10 0.00 -0.15 -24.08
N ASP A 11 0.33 1.09 -24.41
CA ASP A 11 -0.63 2.16 -24.73
C ASP A 11 -0.39 2.73 -26.13
N PRO A 12 -0.60 1.94 -27.20
CA PRO A 12 -0.40 2.40 -28.58
C PRO A 12 -1.37 3.49 -29.02
N HIS A 13 -2.48 3.67 -28.29
CA HIS A 13 -3.54 4.64 -28.60
C HIS A 13 -3.45 5.93 -27.78
N GLY A 14 -2.54 6.02 -26.81
CA GLY A 14 -2.30 7.24 -26.06
C GLY A 14 -3.38 7.60 -25.04
N PHE A 15 -3.94 6.61 -24.34
CA PHE A 15 -4.87 6.84 -23.22
C PHE A 15 -4.19 7.51 -22.01
N VAL A 16 -2.87 7.35 -21.84
CA VAL A 16 -2.11 7.95 -20.73
C VAL A 16 -1.77 9.41 -21.05
N SER A 17 -2.40 10.35 -20.33
CA SER A 17 -2.20 11.80 -20.56
C SER A 17 -0.83 12.32 -20.12
N TYR A 18 -0.27 11.79 -19.02
CA TYR A 18 1.02 12.25 -18.46
C TYR A 18 1.85 11.06 -17.97
N ARG A 19 3.15 11.08 -18.26
CA ARG A 19 4.10 10.02 -17.87
C ARG A 19 5.06 10.58 -16.83
N LEU A 20 4.90 10.14 -15.58
CA LEU A 20 5.75 10.54 -14.45
C LEU A 20 6.67 9.37 -14.07
N PHE A 21 7.95 9.65 -13.81
CA PHE A 21 8.95 8.64 -13.47
C PHE A 21 9.52 8.86 -12.07
N ARG A 22 10.65 8.19 -11.78
CA ARG A 22 11.24 8.15 -10.43
C ARG A 22 11.68 9.52 -9.91
N ASP A 23 12.14 10.38 -10.81
CA ASP A 23 12.44 11.79 -10.59
C ASP A 23 11.24 12.62 -10.11
N ALA A 24 10.01 12.21 -10.43
CA ALA A 24 8.78 12.85 -9.94
C ALA A 24 8.31 12.32 -8.58
N THR A 25 9.10 11.49 -7.89
CA THR A 25 8.76 10.92 -6.58
C THR A 25 9.63 11.48 -5.46
N ARG A 26 9.13 11.48 -4.23
CA ARG A 26 9.90 11.85 -3.04
C ARG A 26 10.64 10.62 -2.52
N TYR A 27 11.95 10.72 -2.34
CA TYR A 27 12.72 9.65 -1.72
C TYR A 27 12.77 9.85 -0.21
N MET A 28 12.24 8.89 0.54
CA MET A 28 12.12 8.96 1.99
C MET A 28 12.29 7.56 2.60
N ASP A 29 13.10 7.45 3.66
CA ASP A 29 13.37 6.20 4.39
C ASP A 29 13.81 5.02 3.51
N GLY A 30 14.47 5.29 2.38
CA GLY A 30 14.87 4.25 1.42
C GLY A 30 13.81 3.91 0.37
N HIS A 31 12.64 4.54 0.41
CA HIS A 31 11.50 4.27 -0.48
C HIS A 31 11.14 5.48 -1.35
N HIS A 32 10.67 5.22 -2.57
CA HIS A 32 10.08 6.23 -3.43
C HIS A 32 8.58 6.35 -3.14
N VAL A 33 8.15 7.56 -2.83
CA VAL A 33 6.78 7.90 -2.49
C VAL A 33 6.20 8.86 -3.53
N LYS A 34 5.02 8.53 -4.04
CA LYS A 34 4.22 9.32 -4.97
C LYS A 34 3.40 10.32 -4.16
N ASP A 35 3.85 11.57 -4.13
CA ASP A 35 3.18 12.64 -3.39
C ASP A 35 2.10 13.30 -4.26
N ILE A 36 0.84 13.05 -3.94
CA ILE A 36 -0.31 13.58 -4.70
C ILE A 36 -0.40 15.11 -4.59
N SER A 37 0.09 15.71 -3.50
CA SER A 37 0.03 17.16 -3.30
C SER A 37 0.79 17.94 -4.39
N CYS A 38 1.74 17.29 -5.06
CA CYS A 38 2.52 17.87 -6.15
C CYS A 38 1.82 17.80 -7.53
N LEU A 39 0.68 17.10 -7.65
CA LEU A 39 0.02 16.87 -8.95
C LEU A 39 -0.84 18.04 -9.44
N ASN A 40 -1.01 19.10 -8.63
CA ASN A 40 -1.92 20.21 -8.92
C ASN A 40 -3.31 19.72 -9.36
N ARG A 41 -3.85 18.76 -8.59
CA ARG A 41 -5.18 18.18 -8.76
C ARG A 41 -5.85 18.14 -7.40
N ASP A 42 -7.17 18.28 -7.39
CA ASP A 42 -7.95 18.10 -6.18
C ASP A 42 -7.76 16.66 -5.64
N PRO A 43 -7.18 16.46 -4.44
CA PRO A 43 -7.02 15.13 -3.86
C PRO A 43 -8.33 14.37 -3.70
N ALA A 44 -9.48 15.05 -3.62
CA ALA A 44 -10.79 14.41 -3.58
C ALA A 44 -11.19 13.75 -4.90
N ARG A 45 -10.44 13.97 -5.98
CA ARG A 45 -10.68 13.39 -7.32
C ARG A 45 -9.50 12.56 -7.83
N VAL A 46 -8.51 12.30 -6.98
CA VAL A 46 -7.32 11.53 -7.34
C VAL A 46 -7.37 10.17 -6.66
N VAL A 47 -6.98 9.14 -7.42
CA VAL A 47 -6.76 7.78 -6.92
C VAL A 47 -5.38 7.34 -7.37
N VAL A 48 -4.60 6.76 -6.47
CA VAL A 48 -3.30 6.16 -6.76
C VAL A 48 -3.48 4.65 -6.73
N VAL A 49 -3.05 3.96 -7.79
CA VAL A 49 -3.07 2.50 -7.85
C VAL A 49 -1.63 2.02 -7.84
N ASP A 50 -1.28 1.15 -6.90
CA ASP A 50 0.03 0.53 -6.81
C ASP A 50 -0.08 -0.81 -6.07
N TRP A 51 0.88 -1.72 -6.27
CA TRP A 51 0.95 -2.95 -5.46
C TRP A 51 1.69 -2.71 -4.13
N ARG A 52 2.46 -1.61 -4.01
CA ARG A 52 3.18 -1.21 -2.79
C ARG A 52 2.45 -0.12 -2.03
N ARG A 53 2.02 -0.40 -0.80
CA ARG A 53 1.40 0.61 0.09
C ARG A 53 2.33 1.79 0.41
N ASP A 54 3.63 1.54 0.53
CA ASP A 54 4.63 2.59 0.79
C ASP A 54 4.62 3.70 -0.27
N SER A 55 4.24 3.35 -1.50
CA SER A 55 4.25 4.28 -2.63
C SER A 55 3.28 5.44 -2.46
N PHE A 56 2.22 5.30 -1.66
CA PHE A 56 1.22 6.34 -1.42
C PHE A 56 1.04 6.61 0.08
N ARG A 57 2.07 6.32 0.89
CA ARG A 57 2.01 6.47 2.36
C ARG A 57 1.70 7.90 2.85
N LEU A 58 1.97 8.92 2.02
CA LEU A 58 1.65 10.32 2.34
C LEU A 58 0.14 10.63 2.17
N GLN A 59 -0.57 9.86 1.35
CA GLN A 59 -2.01 10.01 1.11
C GLN A 59 -2.70 8.63 1.10
N PRO A 60 -2.76 7.93 2.26
CA PRO A 60 -3.23 6.55 2.33
C PRO A 60 -4.68 6.37 1.87
N TYR A 61 -5.53 7.38 2.07
CA TYR A 61 -6.94 7.36 1.67
C TYR A 61 -7.16 7.47 0.15
N ASN A 62 -6.13 7.85 -0.60
CA ASN A 62 -6.16 7.93 -2.05
C ASN A 62 -5.65 6.65 -2.73
N GLY A 63 -5.04 5.73 -1.97
CA GLY A 63 -4.26 4.64 -2.53
C GLY A 63 -4.98 3.29 -2.55
N LEU A 64 -5.18 2.73 -3.73
CA LEU A 64 -5.63 1.35 -3.96
C LEU A 64 -4.44 0.40 -4.05
N ALA A 65 -4.28 -0.47 -3.05
CA ALA A 65 -3.24 -1.50 -3.05
C ALA A 65 -3.69 -2.74 -3.82
N LEU A 66 -3.08 -3.03 -4.96
CA LEU A 66 -3.32 -4.26 -5.70
C LEU A 66 -2.45 -5.42 -5.16
N PRO A 67 -2.90 -6.68 -5.25
CA PRO A 67 -1.99 -7.81 -5.12
C PRO A 67 -0.89 -7.69 -6.17
N ARG A 68 0.31 -8.11 -5.81
CA ARG A 68 1.41 -8.18 -6.75
C ARG A 68 1.10 -9.25 -7.80
N TRP A 69 1.13 -8.87 -9.07
CA TRP A 69 1.02 -9.82 -10.18
C TRP A 69 2.27 -10.72 -10.22
N ASP A 70 2.03 -12.01 -10.36
CA ASP A 70 3.05 -13.08 -10.39
C ASP A 70 3.31 -13.62 -11.80
N GLY A 71 2.57 -13.14 -12.81
CA GLY A 71 2.64 -13.65 -14.18
C GLY A 71 1.45 -14.50 -14.59
N ALA A 72 0.52 -14.81 -13.67
CA ALA A 72 -0.66 -15.61 -13.94
C ALA A 72 -1.54 -15.00 -15.04
N SER A 73 -1.96 -15.85 -15.99
CA SER A 73 -2.82 -15.47 -17.12
C SER A 73 -4.29 -15.34 -16.74
N GLU A 74 -4.67 -16.01 -15.66
CA GLU A 74 -5.98 -16.07 -15.06
C GLU A 74 -6.24 -14.93 -14.05
N ASP A 75 -5.26 -14.06 -13.82
CA ASP A 75 -5.42 -12.88 -12.97
C ASP A 75 -6.52 -11.96 -13.52
N ARG A 76 -7.45 -11.57 -12.63
CA ARG A 76 -8.57 -10.68 -12.96
C ARG A 76 -8.59 -9.39 -12.15
N ALA A 77 -7.52 -9.08 -11.43
CA ALA A 77 -7.49 -7.95 -10.49
C ALA A 77 -7.75 -6.61 -11.19
N LEU A 78 -7.21 -6.42 -12.41
CA LEU A 78 -7.42 -5.20 -13.19
C LEU A 78 -8.85 -5.08 -13.76
N TYR A 79 -9.52 -6.19 -14.06
CA TYR A 79 -10.92 -6.17 -14.49
C TYR A 79 -11.84 -5.72 -13.35
N ASP A 80 -11.62 -6.26 -12.14
CA ASP A 80 -12.35 -5.85 -10.94
C ASP A 80 -12.12 -4.36 -10.65
N LEU A 81 -10.87 -3.90 -10.74
CA LEU A 81 -10.50 -2.49 -10.59
C LEU A 81 -11.20 -1.59 -11.62
N ALA A 82 -11.23 -1.99 -12.89
CA ALA A 82 -11.88 -1.20 -13.94
C ALA A 82 -13.38 -1.06 -13.67
N ALA A 83 -14.06 -2.14 -13.28
CA ALA A 83 -15.48 -2.09 -12.91
C ALA A 83 -15.73 -1.14 -11.74
N PHE A 84 -14.87 -1.15 -10.73
CA PHE A 84 -14.94 -0.24 -9.60
C PHE A 84 -14.77 1.23 -9.98
N LEU A 85 -13.71 1.52 -10.74
CA LEU A 85 -13.43 2.89 -11.17
C LEU A 85 -14.54 3.42 -12.07
N LYS A 86 -15.21 2.57 -12.87
CA LYS A 86 -16.37 2.96 -13.66
C LYS A 86 -17.58 3.35 -12.80
N ILE A 87 -17.86 2.60 -11.73
CA ILE A 87 -18.94 2.92 -10.78
C ILE A 87 -18.63 4.23 -10.05
N ARG A 88 -17.38 4.42 -9.64
CA ARG A 88 -16.97 5.55 -8.80
C ARG A 88 -16.66 6.82 -9.58
N GLY A 89 -16.23 6.71 -10.83
CA GLY A 89 -15.84 7.81 -11.70
C GLY A 89 -16.93 8.30 -12.65
N GLY A 90 -18.17 7.83 -12.49
CA GLY A 90 -19.31 8.31 -13.25
C GLY A 90 -19.64 9.79 -12.98
N GLU A 91 -20.53 10.36 -13.79
CA GLU A 91 -20.98 11.74 -13.62
C GLU A 91 -21.59 11.95 -12.21
N GLY A 92 -21.18 13.01 -11.53
CA GLY A 92 -21.61 13.28 -10.15
C GLY A 92 -20.81 12.53 -9.06
N ALA A 93 -19.70 11.88 -9.42
CA ALA A 93 -18.78 11.27 -8.47
C ALA A 93 -18.38 12.25 -7.36
N GLY A 94 -18.74 11.91 -6.11
CA GLY A 94 -18.27 12.60 -4.91
C GLY A 94 -16.79 12.33 -4.62
N ASP A 95 -16.32 12.79 -3.46
CA ASP A 95 -14.94 12.60 -3.01
C ASP A 95 -14.49 11.13 -3.09
N THR A 96 -13.43 10.85 -3.85
CA THR A 96 -12.88 9.51 -4.12
C THR A 96 -12.35 8.81 -2.86
N ARG A 97 -12.19 9.55 -1.76
CA ARG A 97 -11.78 9.02 -0.46
C ARG A 97 -12.95 8.55 0.41
N ARG A 98 -14.20 8.98 0.09
CA ARG A 98 -15.41 8.66 0.89
C ARG A 98 -15.98 7.27 0.55
N GLY A 99 -16.36 6.49 1.56
CA GLY A 99 -16.90 5.15 1.31
C GLY A 99 -15.81 4.14 0.96
N HIS A 100 -14.79 4.08 1.82
CA HIS A 100 -13.88 2.94 1.88
C HIS A 100 -14.75 1.67 2.10
N PRO A 101 -14.59 0.61 1.31
CA PRO A 101 -15.49 -0.55 1.34
C PRO A 101 -15.36 -1.43 2.59
N GLU A 102 -14.74 -0.93 3.67
CA GLU A 102 -14.70 -1.63 4.97
C GLU A 102 -16.10 -2.00 5.47
N GLY A 103 -17.17 -1.36 4.97
CA GLY A 103 -18.55 -1.61 5.35
C GLY A 103 -19.45 -2.32 4.32
N THR A 104 -18.95 -2.76 3.15
CA THR A 104 -19.80 -3.46 2.16
C THR A 104 -19.40 -4.93 2.05
N PRO A 105 -20.12 -5.84 2.75
CA PRO A 105 -19.89 -7.27 2.61
C PRO A 105 -20.06 -7.69 1.13
N GLY A 106 -19.08 -8.38 0.57
CA GLY A 106 -19.16 -8.95 -0.77
C GLY A 106 -18.66 -8.09 -1.93
N SER A 107 -18.17 -6.87 -1.71
CA SER A 107 -17.45 -6.15 -2.77
C SER A 107 -16.15 -6.89 -3.11
N PRO A 108 -15.91 -7.29 -4.38
CA PRO A 108 -14.66 -7.94 -4.81
C PRO A 108 -13.42 -7.13 -4.42
N LEU A 109 -13.59 -5.81 -4.31
CA LEU A 109 -12.52 -4.85 -4.07
C LEU A 109 -12.18 -4.61 -2.60
N SER A 110 -12.99 -5.13 -1.68
CA SER A 110 -12.62 -5.19 -0.25
C SER A 110 -11.25 -5.88 -0.04
N ARG A 111 -10.84 -6.75 -0.97
CA ARG A 111 -9.53 -7.43 -0.95
C ARG A 111 -8.34 -6.50 -1.22
N PHE A 112 -8.52 -5.45 -2.03
CA PHE A 112 -7.46 -4.45 -2.31
C PHE A 112 -7.22 -3.54 -1.10
N TRP A 113 -8.25 -3.38 -0.29
CA TRP A 113 -8.22 -2.64 0.96
C TRP A 113 -7.87 -3.52 2.15
N ARG A 114 -6.86 -4.40 2.01
CA ARG A 114 -6.32 -5.19 3.13
C ARG A 114 -5.42 -4.32 4.04
N PHE A 115 -6.15 -3.50 4.79
CA PHE A 115 -5.90 -2.83 6.06
C PHE A 115 -4.88 -1.71 6.23
N SER A 116 -5.42 -0.70 6.93
CA SER A 116 -4.83 0.44 7.62
C SER A 116 -3.58 0.06 8.42
N PRO A 117 -2.60 0.99 8.55
CA PRO A 117 -1.44 0.85 9.43
C PRO A 117 -1.78 0.37 10.86
N GLN A 118 -3.00 0.68 11.32
CA GLN A 118 -3.55 0.27 12.61
C GLN A 118 -3.68 -1.25 12.79
N LYS A 119 -3.95 -2.03 11.73
CA LYS A 119 -4.02 -3.50 11.84
C LYS A 119 -2.65 -4.15 11.86
N GLU A 120 -1.66 -3.59 11.16
CA GLU A 120 -0.26 -4.00 11.30
C GLU A 120 0.25 -3.70 12.71
N GLU A 121 -0.10 -2.55 13.28
CA GLU A 121 0.27 -2.24 14.66
C GLU A 121 -0.49 -3.09 15.67
N GLN A 122 -1.78 -3.38 15.45
CA GLN A 122 -2.52 -4.34 16.27
C GLN A 122 -1.97 -5.77 16.14
N GLN A 123 -1.57 -6.22 14.95
CA GLN A 123 -0.93 -7.52 14.76
C GLN A 123 0.45 -7.56 15.40
N ARG A 124 1.30 -6.54 15.22
CA ARG A 124 2.58 -6.44 15.94
C ARG A 124 2.39 -6.41 17.45
N ARG A 125 1.41 -5.65 17.96
CA ARG A 125 1.06 -5.64 19.39
C ARG A 125 0.52 -6.99 19.85
N ALA A 126 -0.27 -7.68 19.03
CA ALA A 126 -0.79 -9.01 19.34
C ALA A 126 0.31 -10.09 19.29
N GLU A 127 1.27 -9.99 18.37
CA GLU A 127 2.44 -10.87 18.27
C GLU A 127 3.42 -10.64 19.43
N LEU A 128 3.65 -9.38 19.81
CA LEU A 128 4.39 -9.00 21.02
C LEU A 128 3.69 -9.51 22.29
N ALA A 129 2.35 -9.43 22.34
CA ALA A 129 1.55 -9.96 23.45
C ALA A 129 1.49 -11.51 23.48
N GLN A 130 1.63 -12.18 22.33
CA GLN A 130 1.68 -13.66 22.22
C GLN A 130 3.09 -14.23 22.34
N GLY A 131 4.13 -13.41 22.53
CA GLY A 131 5.47 -13.88 22.87
C GLY A 131 6.19 -14.71 21.80
N LYS A 132 5.80 -14.59 20.51
CA LYS A 132 6.53 -15.24 19.42
C LYS A 132 7.77 -14.44 19.08
N GLN A 133 8.94 -15.02 19.34
CA GLN A 133 10.22 -14.46 18.92
C GLN A 133 10.32 -14.42 17.39
N PRO A 134 10.77 -13.31 16.79
CA PRO A 134 10.95 -13.22 15.34
C PRO A 134 12.06 -14.18 14.89
N THR A 135 11.70 -15.11 14.00
CA THR A 135 12.66 -16.01 13.34
C THR A 135 13.48 -15.19 12.33
N GLY A 136 14.53 -14.54 12.80
CA GLY A 136 15.38 -13.72 11.96
C GLY A 136 16.21 -12.67 12.70
N ALA A 137 16.86 -13.05 13.81
CA ALA A 137 17.92 -12.23 14.41
C ALA A 137 19.13 -13.14 14.69
N PHE A 138 20.17 -13.00 13.88
CA PHE A 138 21.47 -13.59 14.12
C PHE A 138 22.05 -13.03 15.44
N LEU A 139 22.28 -13.96 16.36
CA LEU A 139 22.96 -13.94 17.65
C LEU A 139 23.84 -12.72 18.00
N GLY A 140 23.46 -12.05 19.09
CA GLY A 140 24.35 -11.26 19.95
C GLY A 140 24.13 -11.66 21.41
N SER A 141 24.76 -12.76 21.83
CA SER A 141 24.81 -13.23 23.21
C SER A 141 25.51 -12.21 24.10
N LEU A 142 24.82 -11.73 25.15
CA LEU A 142 25.44 -11.35 26.43
C LEU A 142 24.49 -11.73 27.57
N ALA A 143 24.33 -13.04 27.78
CA ALA A 143 24.00 -13.55 29.10
C ALA A 143 25.25 -13.39 30.00
N GLY A 144 25.15 -12.60 31.05
CA GLY A 144 26.29 -12.33 31.92
C GLY A 144 25.93 -11.72 33.26
N ARG A 145 25.39 -12.57 34.17
CA ARG A 145 25.48 -12.48 35.65
C ARG A 145 24.69 -11.31 36.25
N LEU A 146 23.73 -11.53 37.15
CA LEU A 146 23.96 -11.89 38.56
C LEU A 146 22.60 -12.20 39.23
N TRP A 147 22.54 -13.25 40.04
CA TRP A 147 21.47 -13.53 41.02
C TRP A 147 22.12 -14.32 42.17
N PRO A 148 21.59 -14.38 43.40
CA PRO A 148 21.07 -13.34 44.30
C PRO A 148 21.81 -13.39 45.67
N ARG A 149 21.47 -12.52 46.63
CA ARG A 149 21.48 -12.97 48.03
C ARG A 149 20.45 -12.23 48.89
N SER A 150 19.80 -13.04 49.71
CA SER A 150 18.62 -12.84 50.55
C SER A 150 18.81 -11.90 51.74
N LYS A 151 17.68 -11.32 52.18
CA LYS A 151 17.48 -10.79 53.54
C LYS A 151 17.68 -11.91 54.59
N GLN A 152 18.33 -11.58 55.70
CA GLN A 152 17.83 -11.88 57.05
C GLN A 152 18.63 -11.10 58.11
N GLN A 153 17.86 -10.40 58.96
CA GLN A 153 18.16 -9.73 60.25
C GLN A 153 19.31 -8.72 60.34
#